data_AF-A0A323UWT8-F1
#
_entry.id   AF-A0A323UWT8-F1
#
_cell.length_a   1.000
_cell.length_b   1.000
_cell.length_c   1.000
_cell.angle_alpha   90.00
_cell.angle_beta   90.00
_cell.angle_gamma   90.00
#
_symmetry.space_group_name_H-M   'P 1'
#
loop_
_entity.id
_entity.type
_entity.pdbx_description
1 polymer ?
#
loop_
_entity_poly.entity_id
_entity_poly.type
_entity_poly.pdbx_seq_one_letter_code
_entity_poly.pdbx_strand_id
1 'polypeptide(L)'
;MPHASHELRQLIVLCGRLQRALEADDWTRVGELDSETRSLLCDIDALHADGLTPSPELLAARRRLASIHAEAMERCRAECARLRDVLARHVAQADGWAAYRQLDGMTGE
;
A
#
# COMPACT_ATOMS: atom_id res chain seq x y z
N MET A 1 -15.48 -28.13 -12.57
CA MET A 1 -15.32 -26.73 -12.11
C MET A 1 -13.84 -26.30 -12.19
N PRO A 2 -13.31 -26.00 -13.37
CA PRO A 2 -11.89 -25.63 -13.55
C PRO A 2 -11.57 -24.18 -13.18
N HIS A 3 -12.55 -23.27 -13.31
CA HIS A 3 -12.41 -21.82 -13.07
C HIS A 3 -12.15 -21.52 -11.59
N ALA A 4 -13.02 -21.92 -10.66
CA ALA A 4 -12.82 -21.68 -9.22
C ALA A 4 -11.43 -22.06 -8.67
N SER A 5 -10.80 -23.10 -9.21
CA SER A 5 -9.44 -23.52 -8.84
C SER A 5 -8.33 -22.62 -9.41
N HIS A 6 -8.53 -22.02 -10.57
CA HIS A 6 -7.60 -21.09 -11.21
C HIS A 6 -7.61 -19.73 -10.50
N GLU A 7 -8.78 -19.17 -10.23
CA GLU A 7 -8.95 -17.89 -9.54
C GLU A 7 -8.39 -17.94 -8.12
N LEU A 8 -8.62 -19.05 -7.41
CA LEU A 8 -8.01 -19.30 -6.10
C LEU A 8 -6.48 -19.26 -6.15
N ARG A 9 -5.87 -19.90 -7.17
CA ARG A 9 -4.41 -19.87 -7.34
C ARG A 9 -3.91 -18.46 -7.62
N GLN A 10 -4.58 -17.72 -8.50
CA GLN A 10 -4.22 -16.33 -8.79
C GLN A 10 -4.30 -15.45 -7.54
N LEU A 11 -5.35 -15.61 -6.74
CA LEU A 11 -5.54 -14.85 -5.50
C LEU A 11 -4.48 -15.18 -4.45
N ILE A 12 -4.09 -16.46 -4.31
CA ILE A 12 -3.01 -16.88 -3.41
C ILE A 12 -1.67 -16.29 -3.86
N VAL A 13 -1.35 -16.35 -5.15
CA VAL A 13 -0.11 -15.79 -5.72
C VAL A 13 -0.06 -14.28 -5.50
N LEU A 14 -1.17 -13.59 -5.74
CA LEU A 14 -1.30 -12.15 -5.52
C LEU A 14 -1.09 -11.78 -4.05
N CYS A 15 -1.69 -12.52 -3.11
CA CYS A 15 -1.45 -12.33 -1.68
C CYS A 15 0.04 -12.45 -1.34
N GLY A 16 0.74 -13.45 -1.89
CA GLY A 16 2.17 -13.63 -1.67
C GLY A 16 3.06 -12.55 -2.33
N ARG A 17 2.60 -11.92 -3.41
CA ARG A 17 3.29 -10.77 -4.04
C ARG A 17 3.09 -9.50 -3.22
N LEU A 18 1.86 -9.22 -2.77
CA LEU A 18 1.54 -8.08 -1.91
C LEU A 18 2.29 -8.15 -0.58
N GLN A 19 2.30 -9.32 0.07
CA GLN A 19 3.02 -9.51 1.33
C GLN A 19 4.51 -9.16 1.17
N ARG A 20 5.17 -9.68 0.14
CA ARG A 20 6.59 -9.40 -0.13
C ARG A 20 6.87 -7.94 -0.47
N ALA A 21 5.98 -7.30 -1.23
CA ALA A 21 6.11 -5.88 -1.54
C ALA A 21 5.98 -5.01 -0.28
N LEU A 22 5.05 -5.36 0.61
CA LEU A 22 4.91 -4.71 1.91
C LEU A 22 6.13 -4.95 2.80
N GLU A 23 6.61 -6.18 2.93
CA GLU A 23 7.82 -6.50 3.70
C GLU A 23 9.05 -5.72 3.22
N ALA A 24 9.12 -5.41 1.92
CA ALA A 24 10.20 -4.63 1.32
C ALA A 24 9.99 -3.10 1.37
N ASP A 25 8.86 -2.61 1.92
CA ASP A 25 8.45 -1.19 1.83
C ASP A 25 8.43 -0.63 0.40
N ASP A 26 8.18 -1.50 -0.60
CA ASP A 26 8.12 -1.11 -2.01
C ASP A 26 6.74 -0.54 -2.35
N TRP A 27 6.53 0.72 -1.96
CA TRP A 27 5.25 1.42 -2.11
C TRP A 27 4.78 1.55 -3.56
N THR A 28 5.73 1.67 -4.51
CA THR A 28 5.41 1.67 -5.95
C THR A 28 4.81 0.33 -6.35
N ARG A 29 5.45 -0.77 -5.96
CA ARG A 29 4.96 -2.11 -6.28
C ARG A 29 3.64 -2.44 -5.59
N VAL A 30 3.44 -1.96 -4.35
CA VAL A 30 2.15 -2.08 -3.65
C VAL A 30 1.03 -1.40 -4.46
N GLY A 31 1.27 -0.21 -5.00
CA GLY A 31 0.28 0.51 -5.82
C GLY A 31 -0.06 -0.20 -7.14
N GLU A 32 0.93 -0.78 -7.82
CA GLU A 32 0.69 -1.60 -9.03
C GLU A 32 -0.16 -2.83 -8.70
N LEU A 33 0.19 -3.54 -7.63
CA LEU A 33 -0.51 -4.74 -7.18
C LEU A 33 -1.94 -4.45 -6.70
N ASP A 34 -2.24 -3.26 -6.18
CA ASP A 34 -3.61 -2.86 -5.81
C ASP A 34 -4.54 -2.83 -7.04
N SER A 35 -4.03 -2.35 -8.17
CA SER A 35 -4.80 -2.33 -9.42
C SER A 35 -5.05 -3.74 -9.95
N GLU A 36 -4.03 -4.61 -9.91
CA GLU A 36 -4.18 -6.05 -10.24
C GLU A 36 -5.18 -6.73 -9.30
N THR A 37 -5.18 -6.36 -8.03
CA THR A 37 -6.13 -6.88 -7.02
C THR A 37 -7.56 -6.53 -7.35
N ARG A 38 -7.82 -5.27 -7.72
CA ARG A 38 -9.16 -4.81 -8.11
C ARG A 38 -9.67 -5.59 -9.31
N SER A 39 -8.86 -5.74 -10.35
CA SER A 39 -9.23 -6.49 -11.56
C SER A 39 -9.59 -7.95 -11.23
N LEU A 40 -8.72 -8.65 -10.48
CA LEU A 40 -8.96 -10.04 -10.12
C LEU A 40 -10.24 -10.22 -9.28
N LEU A 41 -10.51 -9.32 -8.34
CA LEU A 41 -11.74 -9.38 -7.54
C LEU A 41 -12.99 -9.13 -8.39
N CYS A 42 -12.95 -8.19 -9.35
CA CYS A 42 -14.05 -7.96 -10.29
C CYS A 42 -14.32 -9.19 -11.16
N ASP A 43 -13.27 -9.84 -11.68
CA ASP A 43 -13.40 -11.06 -12.49
C ASP A 43 -14.02 -12.20 -11.67
N ILE A 44 -13.57 -12.37 -10.42
CA ILE A 44 -14.13 -13.36 -9.49
C ILE A 44 -15.60 -13.07 -9.22
N ASP A 45 -15.97 -11.83 -8.90
CA ASP A 45 -17.35 -11.48 -8.57
C ASP A 45 -18.27 -11.62 -9.80
N ALA A 46 -17.78 -11.31 -11.00
CA ALA A 46 -18.52 -11.53 -12.25
C ALA A 46 -18.80 -13.02 -12.52
N LEU A 47 -17.84 -13.90 -12.21
CA LEU A 47 -18.00 -15.36 -12.38
C LEU A 47 -19.00 -15.99 -11.39
N HIS A 48 -19.21 -15.36 -10.23
CA HIS A 48 -20.17 -15.83 -9.23
C HIS A 48 -21.53 -15.10 -9.31
N ALA A 49 -21.72 -14.20 -10.29
CA ALA A 49 -22.95 -13.43 -10.45
C ALA A 49 -24.20 -14.30 -10.70
N ASP A 50 -24.03 -15.48 -11.30
CA ASP A 50 -25.12 -16.44 -11.57
C ASP A 50 -25.53 -17.29 -10.35
N GLY A 51 -25.16 -16.87 -9.13
CA GLY A 51 -25.56 -17.54 -7.89
C GLY A 51 -24.71 -18.77 -7.53
N LEU A 52 -23.55 -18.95 -8.16
CA LEU A 52 -22.57 -19.93 -7.70
C LEU A 52 -22.01 -19.48 -6.35
N THR A 53 -22.20 -20.30 -5.32
CA THR A 53 -21.59 -20.05 -4.01
C THR A 53 -20.06 -20.20 -4.10
N PRO A 54 -19.27 -19.19 -3.66
CA PRO A 54 -17.82 -19.28 -3.61
C PRO A 54 -17.37 -20.46 -2.73
N SER A 55 -16.27 -21.12 -3.12
CA SER A 55 -15.71 -22.18 -2.30
C SER A 55 -15.17 -21.63 -0.95
N PRO A 56 -15.14 -22.44 0.11
CA PRO A 56 -14.56 -22.04 1.40
C PRO A 56 -13.12 -21.54 1.30
N GLU A 57 -12.32 -22.15 0.41
CA GLU A 57 -10.93 -21.79 0.16
C GLU A 57 -10.81 -20.41 -0.51
N LEU A 58 -11.70 -20.11 -1.46
CA LEU A 58 -11.76 -18.81 -2.11
C LEU A 58 -12.15 -17.71 -1.11
N LEU A 59 -13.12 -18.00 -0.23
CA LEU A 59 -13.48 -17.09 0.87
C LEU A 59 -12.32 -16.87 1.84
N ALA A 60 -11.55 -17.93 2.18
CA ALA A 60 -10.38 -17.81 3.03
C ALA A 60 -9.28 -16.96 2.38
N ALA A 61 -9.03 -17.14 1.08
CA ALA A 61 -8.08 -16.33 0.34
C ALA A 61 -8.52 -14.85 0.25
N ARG A 62 -9.81 -14.56 0.08
CA ARG A 62 -10.35 -13.19 0.14
C ARG A 62 -10.15 -12.56 1.52
N ARG A 63 -10.39 -13.30 2.60
CA ARG A 63 -10.14 -12.80 3.97
C ARG A 63 -8.66 -12.49 4.20
N ARG A 64 -7.77 -13.36 3.70
CA ARG A 64 -6.33 -13.12 3.78
C ARG A 64 -5.94 -11.84 3.04
N LEU A 65 -6.43 -11.66 1.81
CA LEU A 65 -6.20 -10.43 1.04
C LEU A 65 -6.67 -9.18 1.79
N ALA A 66 -7.86 -9.23 2.39
CA ALA A 66 -8.39 -8.11 3.19
C ALA A 66 -7.50 -7.77 4.40
N SER A 67 -6.96 -8.79 5.08
CA SER A 67 -6.01 -8.58 6.18
C SER A 67 -4.72 -7.91 5.72
N ILE A 68 -4.16 -8.34 4.59
CA ILE A 68 -2.95 -7.75 3.99
C ILE A 68 -3.21 -6.29 3.62
N HIS A 69 -4.36 -5.99 3.02
CA HIS A 69 -4.72 -4.63 2.67
C HIS A 69 -4.91 -3.73 3.90
N ALA A 70 -5.51 -4.24 4.97
CA ALA A 70 -5.63 -3.49 6.23
C ALA A 70 -4.25 -3.17 6.83
N GLU A 71 -3.31 -4.11 6.80
CA GLU A 71 -1.92 -3.88 7.21
C GLU A 71 -1.24 -2.83 6.32
N ALA A 72 -1.40 -2.94 4.99
CA ALA A 72 -0.86 -1.99 4.03
C ALA A 72 -1.33 -0.56 4.30
N MET A 73 -2.62 -0.39 4.60
CA MET A 73 -3.21 0.91 4.92
C MET A 73 -2.60 1.53 6.17
N GLU A 74 -2.38 0.73 7.21
CA GLU A 74 -1.79 1.24 8.44
C GLU A 74 -0.31 1.61 8.26
N ARG A 75 0.46 0.77 7.57
CA ARG A 75 1.85 1.08 7.27
C ARG A 75 1.98 2.30 6.36
N CYS A 76 1.09 2.46 5.38
CA CYS A 76 1.04 3.64 4.51
C CYS A 76 0.78 4.93 5.32
N ARG A 77 -0.16 4.89 6.29
CA ARG A 77 -0.39 6.02 7.21
C ARG A 77 0.85 6.36 8.03
N ALA A 78 1.52 5.36 8.59
CA ALA A 78 2.74 5.53 9.36
C ALA A 78 3.85 6.17 8.49
N GLU A 79 4.02 5.70 7.26
CA GLU A 79 5.01 6.25 6.32
C GLU A 79 4.68 7.70 5.93
N CYS A 80 3.41 8.02 5.69
CA CYS A 80 2.97 9.39 5.43
C CYS A 80 3.24 10.31 6.63
N ALA A 81 3.08 9.82 7.86
CA ALA A 81 3.42 10.57 9.06
C ALA A 81 4.94 10.80 9.17
N ARG A 82 5.75 9.77 8.93
CA ARG A 82 7.21 9.87 8.91
C ARG A 82 7.72 10.88 7.88
N LEU A 83 7.17 10.84 6.66
CA LEU A 83 7.52 11.79 5.59
C LEU A 83 7.15 13.23 5.97
N ARG A 84 5.98 13.42 6.63
CA ARG A 84 5.57 14.73 7.14
C ARG A 84 6.57 15.29 8.14
N ASP A 85 7.05 14.46 9.07
CA ASP A 85 8.05 14.86 10.08
C ASP A 85 9.42 15.17 9.45
N VAL A 86 9.82 14.42 8.42
CA VAL A 86 11.04 14.70 7.65
C VAL A 86 10.93 16.06 6.95
N LEU A 87 9.83 16.31 6.24
CA LEU A 87 9.61 17.57 5.54
C LEU A 87 9.55 18.76 6.52
N ALA A 88 8.86 18.62 7.65
CA ALA A 88 8.80 19.65 8.67
C ALA A 88 10.20 20.00 9.23
N ARG A 89 11.06 19.00 9.45
CA ARG A 89 12.45 19.22 9.87
C ARG A 89 13.27 19.96 8.81
N HIS A 90 13.10 19.63 7.53
CA HIS A 90 13.80 20.34 6.46
C HIS A 90 13.38 21.81 6.35
N VAL A 91 12.08 22.11 6.54
CA VAL A 91 11.58 23.48 6.59
C VAL A 91 12.16 24.23 7.80
N ALA A 92 12.06 23.65 9.00
CA ALA A 92 12.62 24.27 10.21
C ALA A 92 14.14 24.48 10.12
N GLN A 93 14.86 23.55 9.49
CA GLN A 93 16.27 23.71 9.20
C GLN A 93 16.51 24.89 8.23
N ALA A 94 15.79 24.95 7.11
CA ALA A 94 15.92 26.05 6.15
C ALA A 94 15.63 27.43 6.77
N ASP A 95 14.61 27.50 7.63
CA ASP A 95 14.26 28.71 8.38
C ASP A 95 15.36 29.09 9.38
N GLY A 96 15.95 28.09 10.07
CA GLY A 96 17.11 28.30 10.94
C GLY A 96 18.32 28.86 10.20
N TRP A 97 18.66 28.32 9.03
CA TRP A 97 19.75 28.84 8.18
C TRP A 97 19.45 30.24 7.64
N ALA A 98 18.18 30.60 7.43
CA ALA A 98 17.78 31.94 7.03
C ALA A 98 17.96 32.96 8.18
N ALA A 99 17.60 32.58 9.41
CA ALA A 99 17.79 33.42 10.60
C ALA A 99 19.27 33.71 10.89
N TYR A 100 20.16 32.71 10.76
CA TYR A 100 21.60 32.93 10.91
C TYR A 100 22.18 33.86 9.83
N ARG A 101 21.76 33.73 8.57
CA ARG A 101 22.21 34.62 7.49
C ARG A 101 21.77 36.08 7.67
N GLN A 102 20.62 36.33 8.26
CA GLN A 102 20.20 37.69 8.58
C GLN A 102 21.03 38.32 9.70
N LEU A 103 21.43 37.52 10.71
CA LEU A 103 22.26 38.01 11.81
C LEU A 103 23.69 38.34 11.35
N ASP A 104 24.30 37.51 10.49
CA ASP A 104 25.64 37.79 9.93
C ASP A 104 25.66 39.07 9.07
N GLY A 105 24.55 39.44 8.44
CA GLY A 105 24.40 40.70 7.70
C GLY A 105 24.23 41.94 8.59
N MET A 106 23.86 41.77 9.87
CA MET A 106 23.67 42.87 10.83
C MET A 106 24.91 43.13 11.69
N THR A 107 25.83 42.17 11.84
CA THR A 107 27.11 42.36 12.56
C THR A 107 28.27 42.85 11.68
N GLY A 108 28.00 43.25 10.43
CA GLY A 108 28.99 43.68 9.44
C GLY A 108 28.94 45.16 9.04
N GLU A 109 28.47 46.07 9.91
CA GLU A 109 28.60 47.54 9.76
C GLU A 109 29.53 48.14 10.82
#